data_AF-A0A9K3GJT2-F1
#
_entry.id   AF-A0A9K3GJT2-F1
#
_cell.length_a   1.000
_cell.length_b   1.000
_cell.length_c   1.000
_cell.angle_alpha   90.00
_cell.angle_beta   90.00
_cell.angle_gamma   90.00
#
_symmetry.space_group_name_H-M   'P 1'
#
loop_
_entity.id
_entity.type
_entity.pdbx_description
1 polymer ?
#
loop_
_entity_poly.entity_id
_entity_poly.type
_entity_poly.pdbx_seq_one_letter_code
_entity_poly.pdbx_strand_id
1 'polypeptide(L)'
;SLDAWSFRRTPHSQRQGIVAALSTRWPGSVNVTWRKGEQHGFVYVGDTLPVGGAGNTGGVALKVYAPPMMVELPLSPQESADPTPDREREVGELIKDKEQRERDKAEDEESEEEEED
;
A
#
# COMPACT_ATOMS: atom_id res chain seq x y z
N SER A 1 -21.31 -2.22 26.29
CA SER A 1 -20.24 -1.22 26.19
C SER A 1 -19.49 -1.20 27.51
N LEU A 2 -18.15 -1.12 27.49
CA LEU A 2 -17.39 -0.80 28.70
C LEU A 2 -17.17 0.71 28.68
N ASP A 3 -17.84 1.43 29.58
CA ASP A 3 -17.65 2.88 29.70
C ASP A 3 -16.19 3.17 30.05
N ALA A 4 -15.59 4.11 29.33
CA ALA A 4 -14.18 4.48 29.48
C ALA A 4 -13.86 5.18 30.83
N TRP A 5 -14.90 5.58 31.56
CA TRP A 5 -14.83 6.30 32.82
C TRP A 5 -15.85 5.77 33.81
N SER A 6 -15.44 5.69 35.08
CA SER A 6 -16.31 5.37 36.20
C SER A 6 -16.40 6.57 37.13
N PHE A 7 -17.61 6.94 37.53
CA PHE A 7 -17.82 8.07 38.44
C PHE A 7 -17.88 7.60 39.88
N ARG A 8 -17.13 8.27 40.76
CA ARG A 8 -17.16 8.03 42.20
C ARG A 8 -17.68 9.28 42.91
N ARG A 9 -18.68 9.09 43.76
CA ARG A 9 -19.22 10.12 44.66
C ARG A 9 -19.35 9.49 46.04
N THR A 10 -18.91 10.21 47.07
CA THR A 10 -19.18 9.86 48.46
C THR A 10 -20.22 10.85 49.01
N PRO A 11 -20.94 10.51 50.09
CA PRO A 11 -21.88 11.46 50.71
C PRO A 11 -21.22 12.79 51.09
N HIS A 12 -19.95 12.76 51.49
CA HIS A 12 -19.15 13.95 51.79
C HIS A 12 -18.84 14.76 50.52
N SER A 13 -18.48 14.08 49.42
CA SER A 13 -18.18 14.73 48.15
C SER A 13 -19.41 15.41 47.53
N GLN A 14 -20.61 14.86 47.73
CA GLN A 14 -21.86 15.49 47.27
C GLN A 14 -22.14 16.82 47.99
N ARG A 15 -21.95 16.88 49.33
CA ARG A 15 -22.13 18.11 50.10
C ARG A 15 -21.15 19.22 49.68
N GLN A 16 -19.95 18.84 49.24
CA GLN A 16 -18.92 19.76 48.78
C GLN A 16 -18.95 20.03 47.26
N GLY A 17 -19.87 19.39 46.52
CA GLY A 17 -19.95 19.52 45.06
C GLY A 17 -18.73 18.98 44.33
N ILE A 18 -18.08 17.95 44.89
CA ILE A 18 -16.91 17.27 44.31
C ILE A 18 -17.38 16.03 43.55
N VAL A 19 -16.96 15.93 42.29
CA VAL A 19 -17.20 14.78 41.41
C VAL A 19 -15.85 14.27 40.91
N ALA A 20 -15.60 12.97 41.08
CA ALA A 20 -14.42 12.31 40.53
C ALA A 20 -14.82 11.32 39.44
N ALA A 21 -14.10 11.34 38.32
CA ALA A 21 -14.18 10.36 37.25
C ALA A 21 -12.82 9.63 37.15
N LEU A 22 -12.85 8.30 37.16
CA LEU A 22 -11.66 7.44 37.09
C LEU A 22 -11.65 6.70 35.77
N SER A 23 -10.53 6.70 35.06
CA SER A 23 -10.43 6.00 33.78
C SER A 23 -10.41 4.50 33.99
N THR A 24 -11.24 3.78 33.24
CA THR A 24 -11.20 2.32 33.19
C THR A 24 -10.15 1.81 32.22
N ARG A 25 -9.66 2.66 31.29
CA ARG A 25 -8.63 2.33 30.29
C ARG A 25 -7.20 2.61 30.79
N TRP A 26 -7.04 3.51 31.74
CA TRP A 26 -5.76 3.89 32.31
C TRP A 26 -5.89 3.93 33.84
N PRO A 27 -5.58 2.85 34.57
CA PRO A 27 -5.70 2.85 36.01
C PRO A 27 -4.78 3.92 36.58
N GLY A 28 -5.29 4.67 37.54
CA GLY A 28 -4.57 5.80 38.11
C GLY A 28 -4.86 7.15 37.47
N SER A 29 -5.51 7.20 36.30
CA SER A 29 -6.02 8.46 35.74
C SER A 29 -7.30 8.88 36.46
N VAL A 30 -7.28 10.05 37.08
CA VAL A 30 -8.41 10.64 37.79
C VAL A 30 -8.64 12.07 37.32
N ASN A 31 -9.89 12.37 36.98
CA ASN A 31 -10.37 13.73 36.78
C ASN A 31 -11.26 14.11 37.97
N VAL A 32 -11.02 15.29 38.55
CA VAL A 32 -11.79 15.80 39.68
C VAL A 32 -12.32 17.18 39.33
N THR A 33 -13.60 17.38 39.57
CA THR A 33 -14.26 18.68 39.45
C THR A 33 -14.83 19.07 40.82
N TRP A 34 -14.63 20.31 41.25
CA TRP A 34 -15.14 20.84 42.51
C TRP A 34 -15.61 22.29 42.35
N ARG A 35 -16.19 22.88 43.41
CA ARG A 35 -16.84 24.21 43.38
C ARG A 35 -17.90 24.32 42.27
N LYS A 36 -18.84 23.36 42.22
CA LYS A 36 -19.96 23.35 41.25
C LYS A 36 -19.53 23.40 39.77
N GLY A 37 -18.32 22.94 39.43
CA GLY A 37 -17.84 22.94 38.05
C GLY A 37 -16.81 24.01 37.73
N GLU A 38 -16.56 24.95 38.63
CA GLU A 38 -15.64 26.07 38.38
C GLU A 38 -14.16 25.67 38.43
N GLN A 39 -13.83 24.63 39.20
CA GLN A 39 -12.46 24.13 39.30
C GLN A 39 -12.39 22.68 38.87
N HIS A 40 -11.39 22.36 38.06
CA HIS A 40 -11.14 21.02 37.58
C HIS A 40 -9.64 20.72 37.68
N GLY A 41 -9.33 19.44 37.86
CA GLY A 41 -7.97 18.94 37.97
C GLY A 41 -7.89 17.55 37.37
N PHE A 42 -6.74 17.27 36.74
CA PHE A 42 -6.42 15.96 36.23
C PHE A 42 -5.13 15.49 36.89
N VAL A 43 -5.13 14.27 37.40
CA VAL A 43 -3.95 13.64 37.96
C VAL A 43 -3.83 12.23 37.44
N TYR A 44 -2.59 11.81 37.23
CA TYR A 44 -2.25 10.43 36.93
C TYR A 44 -1.32 9.91 38.02
N VAL A 45 -1.74 8.86 38.70
CA VAL A 45 -0.94 8.19 39.73
C VAL A 45 -0.95 6.70 39.45
N GLY A 46 0.09 6.20 38.79
CA GLY A 46 0.23 4.79 38.45
C GLY A 46 1.39 4.54 37.47
N ASP A 47 1.66 3.26 37.23
CA ASP A 47 2.59 2.84 36.17
C ASP A 47 1.92 3.06 34.82
N THR A 48 2.63 3.68 33.86
CA THR A 48 2.16 4.17 32.54
C THR A 48 1.61 3.09 31.59
N LEU A 49 1.32 1.90 32.10
CA LEU A 49 0.77 0.78 31.36
C LEU A 49 -0.77 0.93 31.24
N PRO A 50 -1.32 0.94 30.02
CA PRO A 50 -2.76 0.93 29.84
C PRO A 50 -3.36 -0.37 30.39
N VAL A 51 -4.63 -0.29 30.77
CA VAL A 51 -5.52 -1.43 30.93
C VAL A 51 -5.54 -2.19 29.60
N GLY A 52 -4.82 -3.32 29.53
CA GLY A 52 -4.70 -4.16 28.34
C GLY A 52 -3.31 -4.13 27.68
N GLY A 53 -2.39 -3.35 28.24
CA GLY A 53 -0.95 -3.62 28.12
C GLY A 53 -0.57 -4.73 29.09
N ALA A 54 0.60 -5.36 28.86
CA ALA A 54 1.11 -6.51 29.61
C ALA A 54 0.94 -6.34 31.14
N GLY A 55 -0.19 -6.80 31.68
CA GLY A 55 -0.42 -6.79 33.12
C GLY A 55 -1.84 -6.57 33.64
N ASN A 56 -2.77 -5.84 33.00
CA ASN A 56 -4.00 -5.47 33.76
C ASN A 56 -5.36 -5.26 33.09
N THR A 57 -5.60 -5.72 31.86
CA THR A 57 -6.91 -6.30 31.47
C THR A 57 -6.67 -7.23 30.30
N GLY A 58 -7.68 -8.03 29.95
CA GLY A 58 -7.68 -8.95 28.81
C GLY A 58 -7.45 -8.34 27.41
N GLY A 59 -6.78 -7.19 27.28
CA GLY A 59 -6.05 -6.85 26.07
C GLY A 59 -4.81 -7.76 25.98
N VAL A 60 -4.81 -8.65 24.99
CA VAL A 60 -3.64 -9.48 24.70
C VAL A 60 -2.59 -8.56 24.10
N ALA A 61 -1.49 -8.32 24.82
CA ALA A 61 -0.30 -7.74 24.23
C ALA A 61 0.19 -8.72 23.15
N LEU A 62 -0.20 -8.47 21.90
CA LEU A 62 0.26 -9.26 20.78
C LEU A 62 1.75 -8.97 20.60
N LYS A 63 2.57 -10.01 20.77
CA LYS A 63 3.97 -9.94 20.35
C LYS A 63 3.99 -9.65 18.86
N VAL A 64 4.55 -8.51 18.47
CA VAL A 64 4.77 -8.18 17.07
C VAL A 64 5.92 -9.06 16.59
N TYR A 65 5.64 -9.99 15.68
CA TYR A 65 6.66 -10.76 15.00
C TYR A 65 7.36 -9.90 13.95
N ALA A 66 8.55 -10.33 13.51
CA ALA A 66 9.29 -9.64 12.46
C ALA A 66 8.40 -9.40 11.22
N PRO A 67 8.59 -8.26 10.52
CA PRO A 67 7.82 -7.96 9.32
C PRO A 67 7.98 -9.09 8.28
N PRO A 68 6.96 -9.34 7.44
CA PRO A 68 7.06 -10.34 6.40
C PRO A 68 8.22 -9.99 5.44
N MET A 69 9.01 -10.99 5.06
CA MET A 69 10.06 -10.82 4.05
C MET A 69 9.42 -10.67 2.67
N MET A 70 10.00 -9.82 1.82
CA MET A 70 9.59 -9.71 0.42
C MET A 70 9.90 -11.02 -0.29
N VAL A 71 8.93 -11.56 -1.02
CA VAL A 71 9.12 -12.73 -1.87
C VAL A 71 9.50 -12.22 -3.26
N GLU A 72 10.65 -12.64 -3.77
CA GLU A 72 11.02 -12.38 -5.16
C GLU A 72 10.05 -13.14 -6.08
N LEU A 73 9.49 -12.44 -7.06
CA LEU A 73 8.65 -13.06 -8.08
C LEU A 73 9.50 -14.08 -8.86
N PRO A 74 8.95 -15.26 -9.19
CA PRO A 74 9.66 -16.18 -10.08
C PRO A 74 9.94 -15.45 -11.38
N LEU A 75 11.22 -15.30 -11.72
CA LEU A 75 11.64 -14.83 -13.04
C LEU A 75 11.16 -15.87 -14.05
N SER A 76 9.99 -15.64 -14.65
CA SER A 76 9.60 -16.40 -15.83
C SER A 76 10.57 -16.01 -16.94
N PRO A 77 11.35 -16.94 -17.52
CA PRO A 77 12.05 -16.67 -18.75
C PRO A 77 11.00 -16.70 -19.87
N GLN A 78 10.26 -15.62 -20.03
CA GLN A 78 9.73 -15.28 -21.35
C GLN A 78 10.87 -14.56 -22.05
N GLU A 79 11.82 -15.33 -22.55
CA GLU A 79 12.52 -14.94 -23.78
C GLU A 79 11.40 -14.68 -24.79
N SER A 80 11.10 -13.40 -25.01
CA SER A 80 10.42 -12.98 -26.22
C SER A 80 11.32 -13.42 -27.35
N ALA A 81 11.02 -14.59 -27.94
CA ALA A 81 11.59 -14.95 -29.22
C ALA A 81 11.31 -13.78 -30.16
N ASP A 82 12.36 -13.05 -30.51
CA ASP A 82 12.26 -11.92 -31.41
C ASP A 82 11.78 -12.48 -32.77
N PRO A 83 10.59 -12.09 -33.27
CA PRO A 83 10.08 -12.59 -34.56
C PRO A 83 10.83 -11.99 -35.76
N THR A 84 11.85 -11.17 -35.52
CA THR A 84 12.64 -10.49 -36.55
C THR A 84 13.29 -11.40 -37.60
N PRO A 85 13.78 -12.64 -37.32
CA PRO A 85 14.44 -13.46 -38.34
C PRO A 85 13.53 -13.85 -39.52
N ASP A 86 12.26 -14.17 -39.25
CA ASP A 86 11.32 -14.58 -40.30
C ASP A 86 10.89 -13.37 -41.14
N ARG A 87 10.76 -12.20 -40.50
CA ARG A 87 10.37 -10.96 -41.16
C ARG A 87 11.49 -10.39 -42.06
N GLU A 88 12.74 -10.49 -41.63
CA GLU A 88 13.90 -10.08 -42.45
C GLU A 88 14.06 -10.97 -43.68
N ARG A 89 13.79 -12.27 -43.56
CA ARG A 89 13.82 -13.20 -44.69
C ARG A 89 12.75 -12.89 -45.72
N GLU A 90 11.51 -12.67 -45.27
CA GLU A 90 10.38 -12.37 -46.14
C GLU A 90 10.58 -11.04 -46.91
N VAL A 91 11.12 -10.02 -46.24
CA VAL A 91 11.49 -8.75 -46.89
C VAL A 91 12.64 -8.94 -47.89
N GLY A 92 13.64 -9.77 -47.56
CA GLY A 92 14.76 -10.06 -48.46
C GLY A 92 14.34 -10.78 -49.74
N GLU A 93 13.36 -11.68 -49.67
CA GLU A 93 12.81 -12.37 -50.85
C GLU A 93 12.00 -11.40 -51.73
N LEU A 94 11.20 -10.51 -51.13
CA LEU A 94 10.45 -9.48 -51.86
C LEU A 94 11.36 -8.49 -52.60
N ILE A 95 12.50 -8.10 -51.99
CA ILE A 95 13.46 -7.19 -52.63
C ILE A 95 14.10 -7.86 -53.85
N LYS A 96 14.49 -9.14 -53.75
CA LYS A 96 15.09 -9.88 -54.87
C LYS A 96 14.12 -10.04 -56.04
N ASP A 97 12.86 -10.35 -55.76
CA ASP A 97 11.82 -10.48 -56.78
C ASP A 97 11.58 -9.15 -57.52
N LYS A 98 11.58 -8.04 -56.76
CA LYS A 98 11.47 -6.70 -57.35
C LYS A 98 12.67 -6.32 -58.22
N GLU A 99 13.89 -6.57 -57.74
CA GLU A 99 15.11 -6.28 -58.51
C GLU A 99 15.17 -7.08 -59.81
N GLN A 100 14.72 -8.34 -59.78
CA GLN A 100 14.70 -9.18 -60.97
C GLN A 100 13.66 -8.69 -61.97
N ARG A 101 12.46 -8.31 -61.52
CA ARG A 101 11.43 -7.74 -62.39
C ARG A 101 11.83 -6.40 -63.01
N GLU A 102 12.59 -5.57 -62.30
CA GLU A 102 13.13 -4.33 -62.87
C GLU A 102 14.21 -4.60 -63.91
N ARG A 103 15.05 -5.63 -63.72
CA ARG A 103 16.04 -6.07 -64.72
C ARG A 103 15.38 -6.63 -65.98
N ASP A 104 14.41 -7.51 -65.81
CA ASP A 104 13.67 -8.13 -66.93
C ASP A 104 12.92 -7.07 -67.74
N LYS A 105 12.45 -5.98 -67.11
CA LYS A 105 11.81 -4.87 -67.82
C LYS A 105 12.81 -3.98 -68.56
N ALA A 106 14.03 -3.83 -68.03
CA ALA A 106 15.07 -3.03 -68.68
C ALA A 106 15.64 -3.70 -69.95
N GLU A 107 15.61 -5.02 -70.03
CA GLU A 107 16.04 -5.76 -71.24
C GLU A 107 15.00 -5.72 -72.38
N ASP A 108 13.75 -5.34 -72.10
CA ASP A 108 12.67 -5.26 -73.10
C ASP A 108 12.57 -3.87 -73.78
N GLU A 109 13.24 -2.84 -73.22
CA GLU A 109 13.24 -1.47 -73.79
C GLU A 109 14.46 -1.17 -74.70
N GLU A 110 15.43 -2.08 -74.85
CA GLU A 110 16.57 -1.91 -75.79
C GLU A 110 16.34 -2.51 -77.19
N SER A 111 15.15 -3.10 -77.47
CA SER A 111 14.89 -3.80 -78.74
C SER A 111 13.89 -3.12 -79.69
N GLU A 112 13.54 -1.84 -79.47
CA GLU A 112 12.58 -1.09 -80.32
C GLU A 112 13.16 0.19 -80.97
N GLU A 113 14.46 0.23 -81.32
CA GLU A 113 15.03 1.32 -82.14
C GLU A 113 15.83 0.85 -83.38
N GLU A 114 15.41 -0.17 -84.12
CA GLU A 114 15.89 -0.34 -85.51
C GLU A 114 14.81 -0.97 -86.41
N GLU A 115 14.01 -0.14 -87.08
CA GLU A 115 13.46 -0.40 -88.44
C GLU A 115 12.76 0.87 -88.96
N GLU A 116 13.54 1.85 -89.38
CA GLU A 116 13.13 2.86 -90.38
C GLU A 116 14.01 2.64 -91.62
N ASP A 117 13.43 2.04 -92.67
CA ASP A 117 13.71 2.34 -94.10
C ASP A 117 12.69 1.64 -95.04
#